data_AF-A0A5C1Q7D2-F1
#
_entry.id   AF-A0A5C1Q7D2-F1
#
_cell.length_a   1.000
_cell.length_b   1.000
_cell.length_c   1.000
_cell.angle_alpha   90.00
_cell.angle_beta   90.00
_cell.angle_gamma   90.00
#
_symmetry.space_group_name_H-M   'P 1'
#
loop_
_entity.id
_entity.type
_entity.pdbx_description
1 polymer ?
#
loop_
_entity_poly.entity_id
_entity_poly.type
_entity_poly.pdbx_seq_one_letter_code
_entity_poly.pdbx_strand_id
1 'polypeptide(L)'
;MKKILLILFLLSNIFLFSLDNYIGMIPVEVIKEFGSPNYVLTQRGERTEEDDVIFFYDNRVYLYFNQNRVWQIRADSKYEGSILKLKLGDDKSVVNELLGKPHEIKDNSYIYRRPDRGFPLILRLYFLGDKLNDIYLYRGDY
;
A
#
# COMPACT_ATOMS: atom_id res chain seq x y z
N MET A 1 10.33 -3.61 -52.55
CA MET A 1 8.98 -3.53 -51.96
C MET A 1 9.00 -4.19 -50.59
N LYS A 2 8.37 -3.53 -49.62
CA LYS A 2 8.42 -3.75 -48.17
C LYS A 2 7.83 -5.12 -47.75
N LYS A 3 8.51 -5.80 -46.82
CA LYS A 3 7.84 -6.53 -45.73
C LYS A 3 8.36 -5.95 -44.42
N ILE A 4 7.58 -5.03 -43.88
CA ILE A 4 7.75 -4.46 -42.55
C ILE A 4 7.39 -5.57 -41.57
N LEU A 5 8.37 -6.02 -40.79
CA LEU A 5 8.13 -6.84 -39.61
C LEU A 5 7.54 -5.91 -38.55
N LEU A 6 6.22 -5.92 -38.43
CA LEU A 6 5.48 -5.17 -37.42
C LEU A 6 5.70 -5.89 -36.07
N ILE A 7 6.73 -5.46 -35.33
CA ILE A 7 6.89 -5.88 -33.94
C ILE A 7 5.76 -5.21 -33.14
N LEU A 8 4.72 -5.97 -32.81
CA LEU A 8 3.76 -5.63 -31.77
C LEU A 8 4.50 -5.64 -30.42
N PHE A 9 5.09 -4.51 -30.03
CA PHE A 9 5.34 -4.20 -28.62
C PHE A 9 4.10 -3.46 -28.10
N LEU A 10 3.01 -4.19 -27.91
CA LEU A 10 1.83 -3.69 -27.22
C LEU A 10 1.99 -4.01 -25.72
N LEU A 11 2.25 -2.94 -24.97
CA LEU A 11 1.76 -2.70 -23.61
C LEU A 11 2.25 -3.65 -22.50
N SER A 12 3.42 -3.34 -21.96
CA SER A 12 3.68 -3.52 -20.53
C SER A 12 4.39 -2.31 -19.92
N ASN A 13 4.03 -1.10 -20.37
CA ASN A 13 4.21 0.10 -19.54
C ASN A 13 3.04 0.17 -18.54
N ILE A 14 2.93 -0.85 -17.69
CA ILE A 14 2.28 -0.64 -16.39
C ILE A 14 3.32 0.15 -15.62
N PHE A 15 3.18 1.47 -15.59
CA PHE A 15 3.79 2.25 -14.53
C PHE A 15 3.38 1.54 -13.23
N LEU A 16 4.33 0.85 -12.60
CA LEU A 16 4.18 0.37 -11.24
C LEU A 16 4.08 1.63 -10.39
N PHE A 17 2.89 2.21 -10.29
CA PHE A 17 2.62 3.18 -9.24
C PHE A 17 2.72 2.41 -7.94
N SER A 18 3.84 2.61 -7.26
CA SER A 18 4.00 2.10 -5.91
C SER A 18 2.96 2.79 -5.03
N LEU A 19 2.26 2.01 -4.20
CA LEU A 19 1.14 2.51 -3.38
C LEU A 19 1.55 3.69 -2.49
N ASP A 20 2.83 3.81 -2.15
CA ASP A 20 3.37 4.95 -1.39
C ASP A 20 3.14 6.32 -2.05
N ASN A 21 2.84 6.36 -3.35
CA ASN A 21 2.49 7.60 -4.04
C ASN A 21 1.14 8.19 -3.64
N TYR A 22 0.23 7.38 -3.10
CA TYR A 22 -1.10 7.87 -2.69
C TYR A 22 -1.10 8.50 -1.30
N ILE A 23 -0.06 8.29 -0.49
CA ILE A 23 0.08 8.93 0.82
C ILE A 23 0.12 10.46 0.64
N GLY A 24 -0.73 11.16 1.40
CA GLY A 24 -0.86 12.61 1.36
C GLY A 24 -1.77 13.14 0.25
N MET A 25 -2.35 12.29 -0.60
CA MET A 25 -3.32 12.74 -1.59
C MET A 25 -4.67 13.08 -0.96
N ILE A 26 -5.41 13.99 -1.59
CA ILE A 26 -6.81 14.28 -1.27
C ILE A 26 -7.77 13.36 -2.05
N PRO A 27 -9.04 13.24 -1.65
CA PRO A 27 -9.99 12.36 -2.32
C PRO A 27 -10.10 12.55 -3.84
N VAL A 28 -10.11 13.80 -4.33
CA VAL A 28 -10.20 14.06 -5.78
C VAL A 28 -8.94 13.64 -6.54
N GLU A 29 -7.76 13.74 -5.93
CA GLU A 29 -6.50 13.25 -6.51
C GLU A 29 -6.50 11.73 -6.57
N VAL A 30 -6.90 11.07 -5.48
CA VAL A 30 -7.04 9.60 -5.45
C VAL A 30 -8.04 9.12 -6.49
N ILE A 31 -9.21 9.74 -6.62
CA ILE A 31 -10.21 9.35 -7.62
C ILE A 31 -9.67 9.52 -9.05
N LYS A 32 -8.88 10.57 -9.29
CA LYS A 32 -8.28 10.83 -10.60
C LYS A 32 -7.20 9.80 -10.96
N GLU A 33 -6.35 9.44 -10.01
CA GLU A 33 -5.17 8.60 -10.24
C GLU A 33 -5.44 7.09 -10.03
N PHE A 34 -6.26 6.74 -9.05
CA PHE A 34 -6.55 5.35 -8.64
C PHE A 34 -7.98 4.90 -9.00
N GLY A 35 -8.83 5.83 -9.44
CA GLY A 35 -10.22 5.55 -9.77
C GLY A 35 -11.17 5.67 -8.57
N SER A 36 -12.46 5.54 -8.86
CA SER A 36 -13.52 5.59 -7.84
C SER A 36 -13.45 4.36 -6.92
N PRO A 37 -13.66 4.51 -5.61
CA PRO A 37 -13.73 3.36 -4.71
C PRO A 37 -14.98 2.53 -4.97
N ASN A 38 -14.90 1.24 -4.70
CA ASN A 38 -16.05 0.35 -4.71
C ASN A 38 -16.95 0.60 -3.50
N TYR A 39 -16.34 0.93 -2.35
CA TYR A 39 -17.05 1.24 -1.11
C TYR A 39 -16.39 2.40 -0.38
N VAL A 40 -17.20 3.19 0.31
CA VAL A 40 -16.75 4.19 1.28
C VAL A 40 -17.17 3.71 2.66
N LEU A 41 -16.18 3.50 3.53
CA LEU A 41 -16.39 3.04 4.90
C LEU A 41 -15.98 4.14 5.87
N THR A 42 -16.35 3.96 7.14
CA THR A 42 -15.93 4.83 8.24
C THR A 42 -15.36 3.99 9.36
N GLN A 43 -14.26 4.44 9.96
CA GLN A 43 -13.70 3.84 11.16
C GLN A 43 -13.58 4.90 12.25
N ARG A 44 -14.11 4.60 13.43
CA ARG A 44 -14.03 5.49 14.60
C ARG A 44 -12.65 5.36 15.24
N GLY A 45 -12.00 6.50 15.49
CA GLY A 45 -10.79 6.55 16.31
C GLY A 45 -11.09 6.51 17.80
N GLU A 46 -10.04 6.58 18.64
CA GLU A 46 -10.23 6.74 20.09
C GLU A 46 -10.76 8.15 20.39
N ARG A 47 -10.30 9.14 19.62
CA ARG A 47 -10.79 10.52 19.64
C ARG A 47 -11.55 10.87 18.36
N THR A 48 -12.41 11.87 18.43
CA THR A 48 -13.26 12.28 17.29
C THR A 48 -12.45 12.76 16.09
N GLU A 49 -11.30 13.39 16.34
CA GLU A 49 -10.37 13.87 15.32
C GLU A 49 -9.57 12.77 14.64
N GLU A 50 -9.62 11.54 15.18
CA GLU A 50 -8.96 10.34 14.65
C GLU A 50 -9.92 9.48 13.81
N ASP A 51 -11.14 9.96 13.57
CA ASP A 51 -12.07 9.26 12.68
C ASP A 51 -11.49 9.21 11.25
N ASP A 52 -11.62 8.05 10.63
CA ASP A 52 -11.18 7.79 9.27
C ASP A 52 -12.36 7.61 8.33
N VAL A 53 -12.23 8.21 7.14
CA VAL A 53 -12.98 7.81 5.95
C VAL A 53 -12.11 6.86 5.16
N ILE A 54 -12.64 5.72 4.71
CA ILE A 54 -11.86 4.70 4.04
C ILE A 54 -12.42 4.49 2.64
N PHE A 55 -11.58 4.68 1.62
CA PHE A 55 -11.86 4.20 0.28
C PHE A 55 -11.41 2.75 0.17
N PHE A 56 -12.36 1.87 -0.11
CA PHE A 56 -12.13 0.44 -0.23
C PHE A 56 -12.38 -0.01 -1.67
N TYR A 57 -11.41 -0.76 -2.20
CA TYR A 57 -11.38 -1.22 -3.58
C TYR A 57 -11.51 -2.75 -3.62
N ASP A 58 -12.12 -3.29 -4.68
CA ASP A 58 -12.37 -4.74 -4.81
C ASP A 58 -11.08 -5.56 -4.87
N ASN A 59 -9.99 -4.93 -5.30
CA ASN A 59 -8.65 -5.52 -5.21
C ASN A 59 -8.11 -5.58 -3.77
N ARG A 60 -8.89 -5.25 -2.75
CA ARG A 60 -8.51 -5.38 -1.33
C ARG A 60 -7.48 -4.36 -0.85
N VAL A 61 -7.39 -3.22 -1.55
CA VAL A 61 -6.67 -2.03 -1.09
C VAL A 61 -7.62 -1.11 -0.34
N TYR A 62 -7.13 -0.55 0.75
CA TYR A 62 -7.82 0.43 1.60
C TYR A 62 -6.97 1.68 1.68
N LEU A 63 -7.56 2.84 1.39
CA LEU A 63 -6.93 4.14 1.57
C LEU A 63 -7.67 4.86 2.70
N TYR A 64 -6.99 5.08 3.81
CA TYR A 64 -7.51 5.73 5.02
C TYR A 64 -7.25 7.22 4.95
N PHE A 65 -8.32 8.01 5.04
CA PHE A 65 -8.29 9.46 5.02
C PHE A 65 -8.59 10.01 6.41
N ASN A 66 -7.68 10.84 6.89
CA ASN A 66 -7.88 11.68 8.05
C ASN A 66 -7.63 13.13 7.61
N GLN A 67 -8.50 14.06 8.02
CA GLN A 67 -8.44 15.47 7.60
C GLN A 67 -8.27 15.65 6.07
N ASN A 68 -9.02 14.87 5.28
CA ASN A 68 -8.99 14.87 3.80
C ASN A 68 -7.63 14.52 3.19
N ARG A 69 -6.78 13.77 3.89
CA ARG A 69 -5.49 13.31 3.37
C ARG A 69 -5.33 11.82 3.64
N VAL A 70 -4.87 11.08 2.63
CA VAL A 70 -4.48 9.68 2.83
C VAL A 70 -3.31 9.63 3.80
N TRP A 71 -3.49 9.06 4.98
CA TRP A 71 -2.40 8.92 5.95
C TRP A 71 -1.95 7.46 6.09
N GLN A 72 -2.83 6.51 5.76
CA GLN A 72 -2.54 5.08 5.80
C GLN A 72 -3.11 4.37 4.56
N ILE A 73 -2.38 3.36 4.12
CA ILE A 73 -2.75 2.40 3.09
C ILE A 73 -2.66 1.01 3.69
N ARG A 74 -3.64 0.15 3.41
CA ARG A 74 -3.61 -1.27 3.75
C ARG A 74 -3.87 -2.11 2.52
N ALA A 75 -3.15 -3.22 2.39
CA ALA A 75 -3.54 -4.35 1.56
C ALA A 75 -3.70 -5.58 2.46
N ASP A 76 -4.85 -6.23 2.38
CA ASP A 76 -5.12 -7.44 3.18
C ASP A 76 -4.79 -8.73 2.42
N SER A 77 -4.95 -9.86 3.11
CA SER A 77 -4.56 -11.19 2.64
C SER A 77 -5.18 -11.65 1.32
N LYS A 78 -6.20 -10.94 0.81
CA LYS A 78 -6.83 -11.21 -0.49
C LYS A 78 -6.34 -10.29 -1.61
N TYR A 79 -5.39 -9.39 -1.36
CA TYR A 79 -4.76 -8.59 -2.41
C TYR A 79 -3.85 -9.47 -3.29
N GLU A 80 -4.14 -9.51 -4.59
CA GLU A 80 -3.42 -10.35 -5.56
C GLU A 80 -2.19 -9.65 -6.18
N GLY A 81 -2.02 -8.35 -5.94
CA GLY A 81 -0.90 -7.59 -6.45
C GLY A 81 0.37 -7.76 -5.62
N SER A 82 1.35 -6.87 -5.84
CA SER A 82 2.55 -6.79 -5.01
C SER A 82 2.80 -5.36 -4.54
N ILE A 83 3.44 -5.22 -3.38
CA ILE A 83 3.86 -3.94 -2.80
C ILE A 83 5.35 -4.06 -2.51
N LEU A 84 6.18 -3.19 -3.11
CA LEU A 84 7.64 -3.30 -2.99
C LEU A 84 8.17 -4.71 -3.35
N LYS A 85 7.55 -5.35 -4.36
CA LYS A 85 7.78 -6.74 -4.79
C LYS A 85 7.36 -7.83 -3.80
N LEU A 86 6.86 -7.48 -2.61
CA LEU A 86 6.26 -8.41 -1.68
C LEU A 86 4.86 -8.80 -2.11
N LYS A 87 4.50 -10.07 -1.91
CA LYS A 87 3.15 -10.61 -2.07
C LYS A 87 2.62 -11.10 -0.74
N LEU A 88 1.32 -11.00 -0.58
CA LEU A 88 0.64 -11.63 0.56
C LEU A 88 0.85 -13.15 0.45
N GLY A 89 1.18 -13.79 1.57
CA GLY A 89 1.59 -15.19 1.64
C GLY A 89 3.09 -15.44 1.54
N ASP A 90 3.92 -14.42 1.29
CA ASP A 90 5.38 -14.56 1.34
C ASP A 90 5.84 -14.95 2.77
N ASP A 91 6.85 -15.82 2.85
CA ASP A 91 7.46 -16.21 4.12
C ASP A 91 8.37 -15.11 4.68
N LYS A 92 8.56 -15.07 6.00
CA LYS A 92 9.49 -14.12 6.64
C LYS A 92 10.90 -14.16 6.06
N SER A 93 11.35 -15.32 5.59
CA SER A 93 12.66 -15.47 4.92
C SER A 93 12.73 -14.67 3.62
N VAL A 94 11.70 -14.77 2.77
CA VAL A 94 11.57 -14.01 1.52
C VAL A 94 11.52 -12.51 1.81
N VAL A 95 10.74 -12.10 2.82
CA VAL A 95 10.67 -10.70 3.23
C VAL A 95 12.03 -10.17 3.66
N ASN A 96 12.75 -10.91 4.50
CA ASN A 96 14.09 -10.53 4.98
C ASN A 96 15.13 -10.50 3.85
N GLU A 97 15.01 -11.36 2.84
CA GLU A 97 15.88 -11.33 1.67
C GLU A 97 15.64 -10.06 0.83
N LEU A 98 14.38 -9.67 0.65
CA LEU A 98 14.00 -8.52 -0.17
C LEU A 98 14.24 -7.17 0.51
N LEU A 99 13.90 -7.06 1.79
CA LEU A 99 13.94 -5.79 2.53
C LEU A 99 15.07 -5.69 3.56
N GLY A 100 15.78 -6.79 3.80
CA GLY A 100 16.75 -6.86 4.88
C GLY A 100 16.10 -6.90 6.26
N LYS A 101 16.93 -6.63 7.28
CA LYS A 101 16.51 -6.67 8.68
C LYS A 101 15.51 -5.53 8.99
N PRO A 102 14.37 -5.82 9.65
CA PRO A 102 13.45 -4.78 10.08
C PRO A 102 14.07 -3.86 11.13
N HIS A 103 13.56 -2.63 11.21
CA HIS A 103 13.91 -1.68 12.27
C HIS A 103 13.42 -2.18 13.64
N GLU A 104 12.22 -2.76 13.66
CA GLU A 104 11.58 -3.28 14.87
C GLU A 104 10.73 -4.51 14.55
N ILE A 105 10.63 -5.44 15.49
CA ILE A 105 9.72 -6.59 15.45
C ILE A 105 8.79 -6.48 16.66
N LYS A 106 7.47 -6.43 16.42
CA LYS A 106 6.46 -6.25 17.47
C LYS A 106 5.16 -6.98 17.12
N ASP A 107 4.62 -7.78 18.04
CA ASP A 107 3.32 -8.46 17.93
C ASP A 107 3.08 -9.10 16.54
N ASN A 108 4.00 -9.97 16.11
CA ASN A 108 4.04 -10.62 14.80
C ASN A 108 4.17 -9.67 13.60
N SER A 109 4.62 -8.43 13.81
CA SER A 109 4.85 -7.46 12.74
C SER A 109 6.33 -7.18 12.56
N TYR A 110 6.75 -6.99 11.32
CA TYR A 110 8.02 -6.35 10.97
C TYR A 110 7.76 -4.89 10.62
N ILE A 111 8.57 -3.99 11.16
CA ILE A 111 8.42 -2.55 10.99
C ILE A 111 9.68 -2.01 10.32
N TYR A 112 9.50 -1.30 9.22
CA TYR A 112 10.54 -0.59 8.48
C TYR A 112 10.20 0.90 8.42
N ARG A 113 11.22 1.75 8.48
CA ARG A 113 11.06 3.21 8.47
C ARG A 113 11.78 3.80 7.26
N ARG A 114 11.13 4.70 6.52
CA ARG A 114 11.69 5.48 5.41
C ARG A 114 11.52 6.98 5.68
N PRO A 115 12.61 7.75 5.80
CA PRO A 115 12.53 9.19 6.10
C PRO A 115 12.42 10.10 4.85
N ASP A 116 12.12 9.58 3.67
CA ASP A 116 12.46 10.19 2.38
C ASP A 116 11.39 11.10 1.74
N ARG A 117 10.26 11.38 2.41
CA ARG A 117 9.17 12.21 1.84
C ARG A 117 8.79 13.46 2.65
N GLY A 118 9.65 13.91 3.57
CA GLY A 118 9.36 15.06 4.44
C GLY A 118 8.47 14.72 5.65
N PHE A 119 8.06 13.45 5.77
CA PHE A 119 7.39 12.84 6.92
C PHE A 119 7.90 11.40 7.08
N PRO A 120 7.85 10.82 8.29
CA PRO A 120 8.31 9.45 8.52
C PRO A 120 7.29 8.45 7.96
N LEU A 121 7.67 7.73 6.90
CA LEU A 121 6.85 6.67 6.35
C LEU A 121 7.19 5.34 7.03
N ILE A 122 6.17 4.66 7.53
CA ILE A 122 6.29 3.38 8.23
C ILE A 122 5.65 2.30 7.36
N LEU A 123 6.44 1.28 7.02
CA LEU A 123 5.96 0.04 6.44
C LEU A 123 5.85 -0.98 7.58
N ARG A 124 4.63 -1.44 7.87
CA ARG A 124 4.37 -2.52 8.82
C ARG A 124 3.85 -3.73 8.07
N LEU A 125 4.58 -4.84 8.19
CA LEU A 125 4.25 -6.12 7.61
C LEU A 125 3.74 -7.02 8.73
N TYR A 126 2.45 -7.34 8.74
CA TYR A 126 1.86 -8.21 9.75
C TYR A 126 1.85 -9.66 9.27
N PHE A 127 2.32 -10.57 10.11
CA PHE A 127 2.41 -11.99 9.80
C PHE A 127 1.39 -12.80 10.60
N LEU A 128 0.72 -13.73 9.92
CA LEU A 128 -0.03 -14.80 10.55
C LEU A 128 0.82 -16.07 10.50
N GLY A 129 1.40 -16.46 11.64
CA GLY A 129 2.45 -17.47 11.66
C GLY A 129 3.71 -16.97 10.96
N ASP A 130 4.14 -17.66 9.90
CA ASP A 130 5.30 -17.28 9.08
C ASP A 130 4.93 -16.54 7.79
N LYS A 131 3.63 -16.38 7.53
CA LYS A 131 3.10 -15.87 6.26
C LYS A 131 2.70 -14.41 6.37
N LEU A 132 3.14 -13.59 5.42
CA LEU A 132 2.75 -12.19 5.31
C LEU A 132 1.23 -12.09 5.05
N ASN A 133 0.48 -11.54 5.99
CA ASN A 133 -0.99 -11.52 5.94
C ASN A 133 -1.56 -10.14 5.63
N ASP A 134 -0.93 -9.08 6.13
CA ASP A 134 -1.32 -7.71 5.80
C ASP A 134 -0.09 -6.83 5.61
N ILE A 135 -0.21 -5.86 4.72
CA ILE A 135 0.77 -4.80 4.50
C ILE A 135 0.10 -3.48 4.84
N TYR A 136 0.72 -2.73 5.75
CA TYR A 136 0.33 -1.37 6.09
C TYR A 136 1.46 -0.42 5.72
N LEU A 137 1.09 0.70 5.11
CA LEU A 137 1.98 1.80 4.82
C LEU A 137 1.35 3.08 5.35
N TYR A 138 1.98 3.75 6.30
CA TYR A 138 1.37 4.90 6.95
C TYR A 138 2.38 5.93 7.39
N ARG A 139 1.87 7.15 7.61
CA ARG A 139 2.61 8.25 8.21
C ARG A 139 2.74 8.04 9.71
N GLY A 140 3.97 8.07 10.23
CA GLY A 140 4.26 7.90 11.65
C GLY A 140 4.08 9.17 12.48
N ASP A 141 3.69 10.29 11.86
CA ASP A 141 3.43 11.59 12.49
C ASP A 141 1.93 11.95 12.54
N TYR A 142 1.06 10.97 12.25
CA TYR A 142 -0.39 11.05 12.44
C TYR A 142 -0.79 10.42 13.77
#